data_AF-A0A538M1L0-F1
#
_entry.id   AF-A0A538M1L0-F1
#
_cell.length_a   1.000
_cell.length_b   1.000
_cell.length_c   1.000
_cell.angle_alpha   90.00
_cell.angle_beta   90.00
_cell.angle_gamma   90.00
#
_symmetry.space_group_name_H-M   'P 1'
#
loop_
_entity.id
_entity.type
_entity.pdbx_description
1 polymer ?
#
loop_
_entity_poly.entity_id
_entity_poly.type
_entity_poly.pdbx_seq_one_letter_code
_entity_poly.pdbx_strand_id
1 'polypeptide(L)'
;MSTSQRYRLRNPASGREVVMEAQPGEVYRDRESDEPLEVVGKVLPLAPSDSRLPWAVENLRFCPWCHHLAQKDLNDCPTCGRRMGPLGPPPAAHSGT
;
A
#
# COMPACT_ATOMS: atom_id res chain seq x y z
N MET A 1 4.05 -10.68 -11.14
CA MET A 1 5.19 -10.10 -10.40
C MET A 1 5.57 -8.71 -10.91
N SER A 2 5.27 -7.68 -10.12
CA SER A 2 5.91 -6.37 -10.21
C SER A 2 7.26 -6.42 -9.49
N THR A 3 8.32 -6.00 -10.17
CA THR A 3 9.69 -5.95 -9.61
C THR A 3 10.07 -4.54 -9.13
N SER A 4 9.29 -3.51 -9.49
CA SER A 4 9.51 -2.11 -9.12
C SER A 4 8.90 -1.79 -7.75
N GLN A 5 9.71 -1.18 -6.87
CA GLN A 5 9.29 -0.72 -5.55
C GLN A 5 8.83 0.74 -5.60
N ARG A 6 7.68 1.04 -4.98
CA ARG A 6 7.23 2.43 -4.75
C ARG A 6 7.74 2.96 -3.42
N TYR A 7 8.11 4.23 -3.41
CA TYR A 7 8.59 4.94 -2.24
C TYR A 7 7.76 6.21 -2.03
N ARG A 8 7.68 6.65 -0.79
CA ARG A 8 7.27 8.01 -0.44
C ARG A 8 8.53 8.85 -0.36
N LEU A 9 8.58 9.92 -1.15
CA LEU A 9 9.67 10.89 -1.13
C LEU A 9 9.16 12.23 -0.64
N ARG A 10 10.00 12.96 0.09
CA ARG A 10 9.68 14.28 0.65
C ARG A 10 10.73 15.30 0.22
N ASN A 11 10.28 16.47 -0.22
CA ASN A 11 11.14 17.63 -0.35
C ASN A 11 11.41 18.20 1.06
N PRO A 12 12.65 18.25 1.54
CA PRO A 12 12.97 18.71 2.90
C PRO A 12 12.73 20.21 3.10
N ALA A 13 12.82 21.03 2.05
CA ALA A 13 12.64 22.48 2.12
C ALA A 13 11.15 22.88 2.19
N SER A 14 10.30 22.24 1.37
CA SER A 14 8.87 22.57 1.29
C SER A 14 7.95 21.64 2.08
N GLY A 15 8.44 20.45 2.46
CA GLY A 15 7.62 19.39 3.06
C GLY A 15 6.72 18.66 2.07
N ARG A 16 6.75 19.01 0.77
CA ARG A 16 5.95 18.34 -0.26
C ARG A 16 6.28 16.85 -0.36
N GLU A 17 5.26 16.01 -0.43
CA GLU A 17 5.42 14.56 -0.57
C GLU A 17 4.92 14.05 -1.93
N VAL A 18 5.61 13.05 -2.48
CA VAL A 18 5.24 12.34 -3.70
C VAL A 18 5.41 10.83 -3.52
N VAL A 19 4.61 10.03 -4.24
CA VAL A 19 4.73 8.57 -4.25
C VAL A 19 4.99 8.06 -5.66
N MET A 20 6.21 7.58 -5.90
CA MET A 20 6.65 7.10 -7.21
C MET A 20 7.51 5.85 -7.09
N GLU A 21 7.74 5.18 -8.22
CA GLU A 21 8.77 4.14 -8.30
C GLU A 21 10.15 4.79 -8.25
N ALA A 22 11.05 4.20 -7.46
CA ALA A 22 12.40 4.70 -7.28
C ALA A 22 13.39 3.55 -7.09
N GLN A 23 14.67 3.82 -7.33
CA GLN A 23 15.77 2.90 -7.15
C GLN A 23 16.64 3.34 -5.97
N PRO A 24 17.13 2.40 -5.15
CA PRO A 24 18.12 2.71 -4.12
C PRO A 24 19.40 3.30 -4.74
N GLY A 25 19.91 4.39 -4.17
CA GLY A 25 21.15 5.03 -4.61
C GLY A 25 20.98 6.15 -5.63
N GLU A 26 19.79 6.30 -6.22
CA GLU A 26 19.47 7.39 -7.14
C GLU A 26 19.01 8.65 -6.40
N VAL A 27 19.34 9.82 -6.96
CA VAL A 27 18.91 11.13 -6.45
C VAL A 27 17.75 11.64 -7.30
N TYR A 28 16.58 11.75 -6.69
CA TYR A 28 15.39 12.28 -7.34
C TYR A 28 15.26 13.77 -7.06
N ARG A 29 14.84 14.55 -8.05
CA ARG A 29 14.64 16.00 -7.91
C ARG A 29 13.20 16.39 -8.14
N ASP A 30 12.76 17.38 -7.38
CA ASP A 30 11.48 18.02 -7.55
C ASP A 30 11.40 18.74 -8.90
N ARG A 31 10.36 18.49 -9.70
CA ARG A 31 10.26 19.07 -11.06
C ARG A 31 10.15 20.60 -11.06
N GLU A 32 9.58 21.18 -10.01
CA GLU A 32 9.32 22.63 -9.96
C GLU A 32 10.48 23.39 -9.31
N SER A 33 11.04 22.87 -8.22
CA SER A 33 12.14 23.53 -7.50
C SER A 33 13.53 23.03 -7.84
N ASP A 34 13.65 21.92 -8.57
CA ASP A 34 14.90 21.17 -8.81
C ASP A 34 15.60 20.68 -7.53
N GLU A 35 14.96 20.79 -6.36
CA GLU A 35 15.53 20.36 -5.09
C GLU A 35 15.53 18.84 -4.95
N PRO A 36 16.53 18.26 -4.25
CA PRO A 36 16.57 16.83 -4.00
C PRO A 36 15.40 16.38 -3.10
N LEU A 37 14.79 15.25 -3.47
CA LEU A 37 13.76 14.56 -2.70
C LEU A 37 14.39 13.43 -1.88
N GLU A 38 13.99 13.34 -0.62
CA GLU A 38 14.46 12.30 0.30
C GLU A 38 13.47 11.14 0.40
N VAL A 39 13.96 9.91 0.35
CA VAL A 39 13.12 8.74 0.62
C VAL A 39 12.80 8.68 2.12
N VAL A 40 11.52 8.81 2.45
CA VAL A 40 11.04 8.77 3.85
C VAL A 40 10.29 7.48 4.18
N GLY A 41 9.96 6.67 3.18
CA GLY A 41 9.33 5.37 3.41
C GLY A 41 9.17 4.51 2.16
N LYS A 42 8.98 3.20 2.37
CA LYS A 42 8.54 2.27 1.33
C LYS A 42 7.02 2.16 1.36
N VAL A 43 6.40 2.12 0.17
CA VAL A 43 4.97 1.92 0.03
C VAL A 43 4.69 0.45 -0.19
N LEU A 44 3.77 -0.11 0.58
CA LEU A 44 3.29 -1.47 0.38
C LEU A 44 2.49 -1.56 -0.93
N PRO A 45 2.48 -2.72 -1.59
CA PRO A 45 3.21 -3.94 -1.26
C PRO A 45 4.70 -3.81 -1.60
N LEU A 46 5.57 -4.50 -0.85
CA LEU A 46 7.01 -4.48 -1.11
C LEU A 46 7.34 -5.33 -2.34
N ALA A 47 8.16 -4.81 -3.23
CA ALA A 47 8.64 -5.56 -4.39
C ALA A 47 9.70 -6.62 -3.98
N PRO A 48 9.75 -7.77 -4.66
CA PRO A 48 8.83 -8.20 -5.71
C PRO A 48 7.45 -8.60 -5.12
N SER A 49 6.37 -8.21 -5.80
CA SER A 49 5.01 -8.56 -5.39
C SER A 49 4.14 -8.93 -6.59
N ASP A 50 3.22 -9.87 -6.44
CA ASP A 50 2.19 -10.14 -7.46
C ASP A 50 1.07 -9.09 -7.50
N SER A 51 1.02 -8.20 -6.51
CA SER A 51 0.06 -7.09 -6.45
C SER A 51 0.73 -5.74 -6.66
N ARG A 52 0.00 -4.81 -7.28
CA ARG A 52 0.35 -3.37 -7.37
C ARG A 52 -0.62 -2.48 -6.59
N LEU A 53 -1.62 -3.07 -5.95
CA LEU A 53 -2.58 -2.35 -5.11
C LEU A 53 -1.95 -2.15 -3.73
N PRO A 54 -2.03 -0.95 -3.10
CA PRO A 54 -1.51 -0.72 -1.75
C PRO A 54 -1.99 -1.76 -0.72
N TRP A 55 -3.15 -2.35 -1.00
CA TRP A 55 -3.64 -3.59 -0.42
C TRP A 55 -4.03 -4.52 -1.56
N ALA A 56 -3.35 -5.66 -1.69
CA ALA A 56 -3.72 -6.70 -2.66
C ALA A 56 -5.18 -7.15 -2.48
N VAL A 57 -5.84 -7.62 -3.54
CA VAL A 57 -7.24 -8.06 -3.47
C VAL A 57 -7.42 -9.13 -2.40
N GLU A 58 -6.41 -9.99 -2.22
CA GLU A 58 -6.36 -11.05 -1.21
C GLU A 58 -6.34 -10.50 0.22
N ASN A 59 -6.00 -9.22 0.42
CA ASN A 59 -5.97 -8.51 1.69
C ASN A 59 -7.19 -7.60 1.91
N LEU A 60 -8.15 -7.63 0.99
CA LEU A 60 -9.40 -6.87 1.06
C LEU A 60 -10.59 -7.80 1.35
N ARG A 61 -11.63 -7.23 1.94
CA ARG A 61 -12.94 -7.86 2.15
C ARG A 61 -14.04 -6.89 1.75
N PHE A 62 -15.21 -7.43 1.37
CA PHE A 62 -16.39 -6.60 1.22
C PHE A 62 -16.95 -6.23 2.60
N CYS A 63 -17.24 -4.95 2.80
CA CYS A 63 -18.05 -4.51 3.93
C CYS A 63 -19.49 -5.04 3.75
N PRO A 64 -20.06 -5.77 4.72
CA PRO A 64 -21.42 -6.32 4.61
C PRO A 64 -22.52 -5.25 4.66
N TRP A 65 -22.17 -3.99 4.95
CA TRP A 65 -23.13 -2.89 5.08
C TRP A 65 -23.20 -1.97 3.87
N CYS A 66 -22.05 -1.68 3.25
CA CYS A 66 -21.96 -0.73 2.13
C CYS A 66 -21.32 -1.32 0.87
N HIS A 67 -20.86 -2.57 0.92
CA HIS A 67 -20.24 -3.29 -0.19
C HIS A 67 -18.99 -2.64 -0.82
N HIS A 68 -18.43 -1.61 -0.18
CA HIS A 68 -17.09 -1.13 -0.51
C HIS A 68 -16.02 -2.11 0.01
N LEU A 69 -14.87 -2.10 -0.65
CA LEU A 69 -13.68 -2.84 -0.22
C LEU A 69 -13.10 -2.20 1.05
N ALA A 70 -12.84 -3.02 2.06
CA ALA A 70 -12.18 -2.65 3.30
C ALA A 70 -11.03 -3.62 3.58
N GLN A 71 -10.02 -3.17 4.32
CA GLN A 71 -8.90 -4.04 4.68
C GLN A 71 -9.31 -5.13 5.67
N LYS A 72 -8.72 -6.32 5.53
CA LYS A 72 -9.00 -7.50 6.36
C LYS A 72 -8.60 -7.34 7.84
N ASP A 73 -7.64 -6.47 8.13
CA ASP A 73 -7.11 -6.16 9.47
C ASP A 73 -7.93 -5.09 10.22
N LEU A 74 -8.92 -4.46 9.57
CA LEU A 74 -9.80 -3.49 10.21
C LEU A 74 -11.12 -4.13 10.68
N ASN A 75 -11.49 -3.81 11.93
CA ASN A 75 -12.77 -4.20 12.51
C ASN A 75 -13.91 -3.27 12.06
N ASP A 76 -13.62 -2.00 11.79
CA ASP A 76 -14.60 -0.98 11.41
C ASP A 76 -14.36 -0.54 9.95
N CYS A 77 -15.43 -0.37 9.18
CA CYS A 77 -15.33 0.00 7.75
C CYS A 77 -14.83 1.45 7.60
N PRO A 78 -13.74 1.72 6.87
CA PRO A 78 -13.22 3.08 6.69
C PRO A 78 -14.15 3.97 5.84
N THR A 79 -15.08 3.37 5.10
CA THR A 79 -16.03 4.11 4.24
C THR A 79 -17.31 4.48 4.99
N CYS A 80 -17.90 3.56 5.77
CA CYS A 80 -19.21 3.79 6.41
C CYS A 80 -19.17 3.79 7.95
N GLY A 81 -18.02 3.58 8.56
CA GLY A 81 -17.81 3.62 10.02
C GLY A 81 -18.41 2.46 10.80
N ARG A 82 -19.17 1.57 10.16
CA ARG A 82 -19.81 0.43 10.84
C ARG A 82 -18.83 -0.71 11.09
N ARG A 83 -18.94 -1.31 12.27
CA ARG A 83 -18.22 -2.54 12.63
C ARG A 83 -18.63 -3.69 11.72
N MET A 84 -17.66 -4.39 11.16
CA MET A 84 -17.88 -5.59 10.36
C MET A 84 -17.53 -6.84 11.18
N GLY A 85 -18.20 -7.96 10.87
CA GLY A 85 -18.01 -9.23 11.59
C GLY A 85 -16.61 -9.82 11.44
N PRO A 86 -16.30 -10.91 12.17
CA PRO A 86 -15.02 -11.61 12.04
C PRO A 86 -14.84 -12.13 10.61
N LEU A 87 -13.58 -12.25 10.18
CA LEU A 87 -13.25 -13.05 9.02
C LEU A 87 -13.48 -14.53 9.35
N GLY A 88 -13.92 -15.31 8.37
CA GLY A 88 -14.00 -16.77 8.50
C GLY A 88 -12.63 -17.39 8.82
N PRO A 89 -12.59 -18.66 9.23
CA PRO A 89 -11.33 -19.35 9.48
C PRO A 89 -10.41 -19.25 8.25
N PRO A 90 -9.07 -19.15 8.46
CA PRO A 90 -8.13 -19.15 7.34
C PRO A 90 -8.31 -20.43 6.50
N PRO A 91 -8.05 -20.37 5.18
CA PRO A 91 -8.11 -21.57 4.35
C PRO A 91 -7.13 -22.62 4.90
N ALA A 92 -7.52 -23.89 4.83
CA ALA A 92 -6.66 -24.99 5.24
C ALA A 92 -5.32 -24.89 4.49
N ALA A 93 -4.20 -24.99 5.21
CA ALA A 93 -2.88 -24.94 4.61
C ALA A 93 -2.79 -26.05 3.56
N HIS A 94 -2.49 -25.68 2.31
CA HIS A 94 -2.25 -26.66 1.26
C HIS A 94 -1.05 -27.51 1.65
N SER A 95 -1.29 -28.77 2.02
CA SER A 95 -0.26 -29.78 2.16
C SER A 95 0.31 -30.05 0.76
N GLY A 96 1.39 -29.35 0.42
CA GLY A 96 2.13 -29.63 -0.81
C GLY A 96 2.76 -31.02 -0.73
N THR A 97 2.41 -31.87 -1.70
CA THR A 97 3.09 -33.12 -2.03
C THR A 97 4.14 -32.88 -3.11
#